data_AF-T1BA17-F1
#
_entry.id   AF-T1BA17-F1
#
_cell.length_a   1.000
_cell.length_b   1.000
_cell.length_c   1.000
_cell.angle_alpha   90.00
_cell.angle_beta   90.00
_cell.angle_gamma   90.00
#
_symmetry.space_group_name_H-M   'P 1'
#
loop_
_entity.id
_entity.type
_entity.pdbx_description
1 polymer ?
#
loop_
_entity_poly.entity_id
_entity_poly.type
_entity_poly.pdbx_seq_one_letter_code
_entity_poly.pdbx_strand_id
1 'polypeptide(L)'
;MVRSGWQQFRSTFREVRKLRYVSAFLLSYWCYIDGVNTIIKMAVSYGLTLGFPSSSLIVAILLTQAVAFPAALVYAHLGVRWGVVRALYLGIGIYMVATVAAAFMTNVAEFYALAAVVGLVQGGTQALSRSLYARLIPKEKSAEFFGFYGMIGKFSAIVGPFLVALTESWTGNVRIAIGSIIVLFALGTVLLHRVDFRVGQLVADSL
;
A
#
# COMPACT_ATOMS: atom_id res chain seq x y z
N MET A 1 -13.65 4.12 31.55
CA MET A 1 -13.74 4.11 30.07
C MET A 1 -12.38 3.84 29.39
N VAL A 2 -11.29 4.55 29.72
CA VAL A 2 -9.96 4.33 29.08
C VAL A 2 -9.31 2.96 29.40
N ARG A 3 -9.49 2.43 30.62
CA ARG A 3 -8.96 1.11 31.02
C ARG A 3 -9.59 -0.07 30.26
N SER A 4 -10.89 0.02 29.95
CA SER A 4 -11.62 -1.02 29.20
C SER A 4 -11.18 -1.06 27.75
N GLY A 5 -10.99 0.10 27.10
CA GLY A 5 -10.45 0.17 25.74
C GLY A 5 -9.04 -0.40 25.60
N TRP A 6 -8.17 -0.19 26.59
CA TRP A 6 -6.80 -0.76 26.58
C TRP A 6 -6.78 -2.28 26.78
N GLN A 7 -7.69 -2.81 27.62
CA GLN A 7 -7.86 -4.26 27.80
C GLN A 7 -8.45 -4.93 26.55
N GLN A 8 -9.43 -4.30 25.90
CA GLN A 8 -10.01 -4.75 24.63
C GLN A 8 -8.95 -4.78 23.53
N PHE A 9 -8.19 -3.69 23.38
CA PHE A 9 -7.09 -3.59 22.42
C PHE A 9 -6.01 -4.66 22.65
N ARG A 10 -5.64 -4.92 23.90
CA ARG A 10 -4.68 -5.98 24.25
C ARG A 10 -5.25 -7.38 24.00
N SER A 11 -6.55 -7.57 24.17
CA SER A 11 -7.25 -8.82 23.83
C SER A 11 -7.28 -9.05 22.32
N THR A 12 -7.58 -7.99 21.56
CA THR A 12 -7.64 -8.02 20.09
C THR A 12 -6.27 -8.21 19.48
N PHE A 13 -5.22 -7.58 20.03
CA PHE A 13 -3.84 -7.89 19.64
C PHE A 13 -3.48 -9.36 19.86
N ARG A 14 -3.96 -9.96 20.96
CA ARG A 14 -3.73 -11.38 21.27
C ARG A 14 -4.52 -12.30 20.34
N GLU A 15 -5.74 -11.92 19.94
CA GLU A 15 -6.57 -12.66 18.98
C GLU A 15 -6.05 -12.53 17.53
N VAL A 16 -5.70 -11.33 17.07
CA VAL A 16 -5.02 -11.11 15.78
C VAL A 16 -3.74 -11.93 15.69
N ARG A 17 -2.99 -12.03 16.79
CA ARG A 17 -1.77 -12.86 16.85
C ARG A 17 -2.06 -14.36 16.85
N LYS A 18 -3.22 -14.80 17.36
CA LYS A 18 -3.67 -16.21 17.24
C LYS A 18 -4.04 -16.54 15.80
N LEU A 19 -4.61 -15.58 15.06
CA LEU A 19 -4.91 -15.72 13.64
C LEU A 19 -3.65 -15.47 12.80
N ARG A 20 -2.84 -16.51 12.63
CA ARG A 20 -1.58 -16.45 11.84
C ARG A 20 -1.77 -15.89 10.43
N TYR A 21 -2.94 -16.11 9.83
CA TYR A 21 -3.30 -15.57 8.51
C TYR A 21 -3.58 -14.05 8.52
N VAL A 22 -4.30 -13.52 9.52
CA VAL A 22 -4.56 -12.07 9.64
C VAL A 22 -3.26 -11.32 9.93
N SER A 23 -2.44 -11.85 10.83
CA SER A 23 -1.14 -11.24 11.17
C SER A 23 -0.15 -11.27 10.01
N ALA A 24 -0.09 -12.37 9.23
CA ALA A 24 0.73 -12.43 8.03
C ALA A 24 0.23 -11.49 6.93
N PHE A 25 -1.09 -11.37 6.73
CA PHE A 25 -1.67 -10.38 5.82
C PHE A 25 -1.35 -8.94 6.26
N LEU A 26 -1.51 -8.63 7.55
CA LEU A 26 -1.20 -7.30 8.08
C LEU A 26 0.28 -6.95 7.90
N LEU A 27 1.19 -7.90 8.09
CA LEU A 27 2.62 -7.70 7.87
C LEU A 27 2.94 -7.45 6.39
N SER A 28 2.31 -8.21 5.48
CA SER A 28 2.42 -7.97 4.04
C SER A 28 1.86 -6.59 3.65
N TYR A 29 0.65 -6.28 4.12
CA TYR A 29 -0.01 -4.98 3.96
C TYR A 29 0.89 -3.86 4.42
N TRP A 30 1.52 -4.01 5.58
CA TRP A 30 2.45 -3.05 6.15
C TRP A 30 3.57 -2.69 5.18
N CYS A 31 4.22 -3.69 4.56
CA CYS A 31 5.30 -3.47 3.60
C CYS A 31 4.83 -2.80 2.30
N TYR A 32 3.78 -3.33 1.64
CA TYR A 32 3.38 -2.78 0.34
C TYR A 32 2.66 -1.45 0.47
N ILE A 33 1.84 -1.22 1.51
CA ILE A 33 1.15 0.07 1.69
C ILE A 33 2.12 1.19 2.04
N ASP A 34 3.18 0.87 2.78
CA ASP A 34 4.27 1.80 3.02
C ASP A 34 4.98 2.19 1.72
N GLY A 35 5.29 1.22 0.85
CA GLY A 35 5.84 1.48 -0.48
C GLY A 35 4.95 2.42 -1.31
N VAL A 36 3.63 2.16 -1.35
CA VAL A 36 2.65 3.03 -2.04
C VAL A 36 2.66 4.44 -1.45
N ASN A 37 2.55 4.57 -0.14
CA ASN A 37 2.53 5.87 0.54
C ASN A 37 3.83 6.64 0.32
N THR A 38 4.96 5.94 0.27
CA THR A 38 6.28 6.52 0.04
C THR A 38 6.39 7.09 -1.37
N ILE A 39 5.97 6.35 -2.39
CA ILE A 39 5.94 6.86 -3.77
C ILE A 39 5.14 8.16 -3.83
N ILE A 40 3.93 8.16 -3.26
CA ILE A 40 3.03 9.33 -3.32
C ILE A 40 3.67 10.54 -2.62
N LYS A 41 4.20 10.34 -1.40
CA LYS A 41 4.81 11.43 -0.62
C LYS A 41 6.09 11.95 -1.28
N MET A 42 6.92 11.07 -1.81
CA MET A 42 8.23 11.41 -2.36
C MET A 42 8.17 11.85 -3.83
N ALA A 43 7.08 11.57 -4.55
CA ALA A 43 6.92 11.97 -5.95
C ALA A 43 7.09 13.48 -6.18
N VAL A 44 6.60 14.30 -5.24
CA VAL A 44 6.75 15.76 -5.30
C VAL A 44 8.22 16.14 -5.15
N SER A 45 8.89 15.63 -4.12
CA SER A 45 10.32 15.87 -3.88
C SER A 45 11.16 15.45 -5.09
N TYR A 46 10.86 14.27 -5.64
CA TYR A 46 11.52 13.75 -6.84
C TYR A 46 11.36 14.65 -8.05
N GLY A 47 10.14 15.10 -8.33
CA GLY A 47 9.88 16.03 -9.44
C GLY A 47 10.57 17.38 -9.25
N LEU A 48 10.63 17.90 -8.02
CA LEU A 48 11.40 19.12 -7.71
C LEU A 48 12.90 18.92 -7.98
N THR A 49 13.49 17.80 -7.56
CA THR A 49 14.90 17.49 -7.79
C THR A 49 15.24 17.34 -9.27
N LEU A 50 14.28 16.91 -10.09
CA LEU A 50 14.41 16.86 -11.55
C LEU A 50 14.22 18.24 -12.23
N GLY A 51 13.93 19.28 -11.46
CA GLY A 51 13.75 20.64 -11.97
C GLY A 51 12.37 20.91 -12.56
N PHE A 52 11.38 20.06 -12.28
CA PHE A 52 10.01 20.29 -12.77
C PHE A 52 9.33 21.41 -11.99
N PRO A 53 8.52 22.25 -12.67
CA PRO A 53 7.85 23.35 -12.02
C PRO A 53 6.80 22.85 -11.02
N SER A 54 6.68 23.53 -9.87
CA SER A 54 5.75 23.16 -8.81
C SER A 54 4.29 23.10 -9.28
N SER A 55 3.92 23.90 -10.28
CA SER A 55 2.59 23.84 -10.92
C SER A 55 2.31 22.47 -11.51
N SER A 56 3.30 21.85 -12.18
CA SER A 56 3.18 20.50 -12.70
C SER A 56 3.03 19.45 -11.60
N LEU A 57 3.74 19.61 -10.49
CA LEU A 57 3.63 18.68 -9.36
C LEU A 57 2.24 18.69 -8.73
N ILE A 58 1.66 19.89 -8.56
CA ILE A 58 0.29 20.05 -8.08
C ILE A 58 -0.70 19.40 -9.04
N VAL A 59 -0.56 19.64 -10.35
CA VAL A 59 -1.41 19.02 -11.38
C VAL A 59 -1.30 17.50 -11.34
N ALA A 60 -0.09 16.94 -11.17
CA ALA A 60 0.11 15.50 -11.08
C ALA A 60 -0.59 14.89 -9.86
N ILE A 61 -0.52 15.54 -8.69
CA ILE A 61 -1.25 15.10 -7.49
C ILE A 61 -2.75 15.15 -7.72
N LEU A 62 -3.28 16.23 -8.30
CA LEU A 62 -4.70 16.32 -8.59
C LEU A 62 -5.14 15.23 -9.59
N LEU A 63 -4.32 14.98 -10.61
CA LEU A 63 -4.53 13.92 -11.58
C LEU A 63 -4.57 12.55 -10.91
N THR A 64 -3.65 12.24 -10.00
CA THR A 64 -3.66 10.94 -9.31
C THR A 64 -4.94 10.73 -8.53
N GLN A 65 -5.44 11.76 -7.84
CA GLN A 65 -6.68 11.65 -7.08
C GLN A 65 -7.91 11.53 -7.98
N ALA A 66 -7.95 12.29 -9.08
CA ALA A 66 -9.02 12.22 -10.06
C ALA A 66 -9.10 10.84 -10.74
N VAL A 67 -7.96 10.22 -11.03
CA VAL A 67 -7.88 8.87 -11.61
C VAL A 67 -8.13 7.77 -10.58
N ALA A 68 -7.67 7.95 -9.33
CA ALA A 68 -7.79 6.94 -8.29
C ALA A 68 -9.23 6.59 -7.94
N PHE A 69 -10.15 7.56 -7.93
CA PHE A 69 -11.56 7.32 -7.64
C PHE A 69 -12.25 6.37 -8.62
N PRO A 70 -12.31 6.64 -9.94
CA PRO A 70 -12.91 5.73 -10.90
C PRO A 70 -12.13 4.41 -11.00
N ALA A 71 -10.81 4.47 -10.88
CA ALA A 71 -10.00 3.27 -10.93
C ALA A 71 -10.28 2.32 -9.76
N ALA A 72 -10.56 2.82 -8.55
CA ALA A 72 -10.95 1.99 -7.42
C ALA A 72 -12.19 1.14 -7.74
N LEU A 73 -13.18 1.70 -8.45
CA LEU A 73 -14.38 0.98 -8.88
C LEU A 73 -14.05 -0.11 -9.91
N VAL A 74 -13.24 0.22 -10.93
CA VAL A 74 -12.84 -0.75 -11.96
C VAL A 74 -12.00 -1.89 -11.36
N TYR A 75 -11.04 -1.56 -10.51
CA TYR A 75 -10.19 -2.55 -9.84
C TYR A 75 -10.98 -3.41 -8.85
N ALA A 76 -12.00 -2.85 -8.19
CA ALA A 76 -12.90 -3.62 -7.34
C ALA A 76 -13.65 -4.68 -8.16
N HIS A 77 -14.17 -4.33 -9.34
CA HIS A 77 -14.81 -5.28 -10.26
C HIS A 77 -13.82 -6.35 -10.75
N LEU A 78 -12.57 -5.96 -11.05
CA LEU A 78 -11.51 -6.90 -11.41
C LEU A 78 -11.22 -7.89 -10.29
N GLY A 79 -11.20 -7.41 -9.04
CA GLY A 79 -11.02 -8.26 -7.85
C GLY A 79 -12.14 -9.28 -7.63
N VAL A 80 -13.37 -8.97 -8.04
CA VAL A 80 -14.49 -9.93 -7.99
C VAL A 80 -14.34 -11.02 -9.04
N ARG A 81 -13.95 -10.68 -10.28
CA ARG A 81 -13.83 -11.65 -11.37
C ARG A 81 -12.56 -12.51 -11.31
N TRP A 82 -11.42 -11.90 -10.99
CA TRP A 82 -10.10 -12.56 -11.04
C TRP A 82 -9.60 -13.03 -9.67
N GLY A 83 -10.23 -12.56 -8.59
CA GLY A 83 -9.80 -12.80 -7.23
C GLY A 83 -8.97 -11.65 -6.68
N VAL A 84 -9.33 -11.21 -5.47
CA VAL A 84 -8.76 -10.02 -4.79
C VAL A 84 -7.24 -10.10 -4.63
N VAL A 85 -6.71 -11.29 -4.31
CA VAL A 85 -5.26 -11.52 -4.13
C VAL A 85 -4.49 -11.37 -5.44
N ARG A 86 -5.01 -11.90 -6.55
CA ARG A 86 -4.37 -11.79 -7.87
C ARG A 86 -4.36 -10.34 -8.36
N ALA A 87 -5.46 -9.62 -8.14
CA ALA A 87 -5.53 -8.20 -8.47
C ALA A 87 -4.58 -7.35 -7.60
N LEU A 88 -4.36 -7.72 -6.33
CA LEU A 88 -3.33 -7.11 -5.48
C LEU A 88 -1.92 -7.33 -6.04
N TYR A 89 -1.57 -8.55 -6.46
CA TYR A 89 -0.28 -8.83 -7.08
C TYR A 89 -0.07 -8.03 -8.37
N LEU A 90 -1.11 -7.91 -9.20
CA LEU A 90 -1.07 -7.08 -10.40
C LEU A 90 -0.76 -5.62 -10.05
N GLY A 91 -1.41 -5.09 -9.01
CA GLY A 91 -1.17 -3.72 -8.55
C GLY A 91 0.26 -3.52 -8.06
N ILE A 92 0.78 -4.42 -7.21
CA ILE A 92 2.17 -4.35 -6.74
C ILE A 92 3.15 -4.47 -7.91
N GLY A 93 2.86 -5.33 -8.89
CA GLY A 93 3.64 -5.45 -10.12
C GLY A 93 3.72 -4.14 -10.92
N ILE A 94 2.58 -3.49 -11.12
CA ILE A 94 2.53 -2.18 -11.80
C ILE A 94 3.30 -1.13 -11.02
N TYR A 95 3.23 -1.14 -9.68
CA TYR A 95 4.03 -0.24 -8.84
C TYR A 95 5.53 -0.44 -9.06
N MET A 96 6.00 -1.69 -9.06
CA MET A 96 7.42 -1.98 -9.31
C MET A 96 7.87 -1.48 -10.68
N VAL A 97 7.07 -1.72 -11.73
CA VAL A 97 7.36 -1.22 -13.08
C VAL A 97 7.36 0.31 -13.12
N ALA A 98 6.38 0.96 -12.46
CA ALA A 98 6.31 2.42 -12.38
C ALA A 98 7.52 3.01 -11.64
N THR A 99 8.02 2.35 -10.58
CA THR A 99 9.24 2.76 -9.87
C THR A 99 10.47 2.69 -10.77
N VAL A 100 10.61 1.62 -11.56
CA VAL A 100 11.71 1.50 -12.53
C VAL A 100 11.59 2.56 -13.62
N ALA A 101 10.39 2.76 -14.18
CA ALA A 101 10.14 3.79 -15.19
C ALA A 101 10.43 5.21 -14.65
N ALA A 102 10.09 5.48 -13.39
CA ALA A 102 10.40 6.75 -12.74
C ALA A 102 11.90 7.04 -12.72
N ALA A 103 12.77 6.02 -12.60
CA ALA A 103 14.21 6.19 -12.61
C ALA A 103 14.77 6.63 -13.98
N PHE A 104 14.03 6.42 -15.07
CA PHE A 104 14.42 6.86 -16.43
C PHE A 104 13.74 8.16 -16.86
N MET A 105 12.85 8.70 -16.03
CA MET A 105 12.07 9.87 -16.36
C MET A 105 12.93 11.11 -16.62
N THR A 106 12.62 11.81 -17.70
CA THR A 106 13.29 13.06 -18.09
C THR A 106 12.33 14.22 -18.31
N ASN A 107 11.06 13.94 -18.63
CA ASN A 107 10.09 14.95 -19.05
C ASN A 107 8.86 15.02 -18.13
N VAL A 108 8.21 16.18 -18.08
CA VAL A 108 6.97 16.39 -17.31
C VAL A 108 5.82 15.52 -17.82
N ALA A 109 5.76 15.24 -19.13
CA ALA A 109 4.73 14.37 -19.69
C ALA A 109 4.83 12.93 -19.15
N GLU A 110 6.04 12.40 -19.02
CA GLU A 110 6.29 11.09 -18.40
C GLU A 110 5.89 11.09 -16.92
N PHE A 111 6.11 12.20 -16.23
CA PHE A 111 5.67 12.37 -14.85
C PHE A 111 4.14 12.29 -14.71
N TYR A 112 3.39 12.94 -15.60
CA TYR A 112 1.93 12.84 -15.62
C TYR A 112 1.43 11.44 -15.99
N ALA A 113 2.10 10.77 -16.93
CA ALA A 113 1.79 9.39 -17.27
C ALA A 113 1.99 8.46 -16.06
N LEU A 114 3.12 8.58 -15.36
CA LEU A 114 3.39 7.83 -14.13
C LEU A 114 2.40 8.17 -13.01
N ALA A 115 2.05 9.45 -12.84
CA ALA A 115 1.05 9.89 -11.89
C ALA A 115 -0.32 9.23 -12.18
N ALA A 116 -0.75 9.18 -13.45
CA ALA A 116 -1.98 8.51 -13.84
C ALA A 116 -1.94 7.00 -13.57
N VAL A 117 -0.82 6.32 -13.90
CA VAL A 117 -0.63 4.88 -13.65
C VAL A 117 -0.65 4.58 -12.15
N VAL A 118 0.07 5.37 -11.35
CA VAL A 118 0.08 5.25 -9.89
C VAL A 118 -1.31 5.48 -9.32
N GLY A 119 -2.02 6.53 -9.77
CA GLY A 119 -3.39 6.82 -9.35
C GLY A 119 -4.35 5.67 -9.65
N LEU A 120 -4.25 5.08 -10.85
CA LEU A 120 -5.09 3.95 -11.27
C LEU A 120 -4.95 2.75 -10.31
N VAL A 121 -3.71 2.43 -9.93
CA VAL A 121 -3.44 1.28 -9.07
C VAL A 121 -3.63 1.61 -7.58
N GLN A 122 -3.43 2.87 -7.19
CA GLN A 122 -3.58 3.37 -5.82
C GLN A 122 -4.98 3.10 -5.28
N GLY A 123 -6.00 3.58 -5.99
CA GLY A 123 -7.40 3.41 -5.56
C GLY A 123 -7.79 1.94 -5.49
N GLY A 124 -7.36 1.15 -6.48
CA GLY A 124 -7.66 -0.28 -6.55
C GLY A 124 -7.03 -1.11 -5.45
N THR A 125 -5.71 -0.96 -5.25
CA THR A 125 -4.94 -1.71 -4.25
C THR A 125 -5.45 -1.41 -2.84
N GLN A 126 -5.77 -0.15 -2.54
CA GLN A 126 -6.31 0.24 -1.23
C GLN A 126 -7.71 -0.33 -0.98
N ALA A 127 -8.60 -0.26 -1.97
CA ALA A 127 -9.95 -0.81 -1.87
C ALA A 127 -9.93 -2.34 -1.70
N LEU A 128 -9.12 -3.03 -2.49
CA LEU A 128 -8.96 -4.48 -2.43
C LEU A 128 -8.35 -4.95 -1.12
N SER A 129 -7.31 -4.27 -0.63
CA SER A 129 -6.70 -4.58 0.68
C SER A 129 -7.72 -4.49 1.80
N ARG A 130 -8.53 -3.42 1.80
CA ARG A 130 -9.58 -3.21 2.80
C ARG A 130 -10.68 -4.26 2.69
N SER A 131 -11.10 -4.61 1.48
CA SER A 131 -12.11 -5.66 1.24
C SER A 131 -11.61 -7.03 1.67
N LEU A 132 -10.35 -7.36 1.38
CA LEU A 132 -9.73 -8.63 1.78
C LEU A 132 -9.64 -8.72 3.30
N TYR A 133 -9.20 -7.65 3.96
CA TYR A 133 -9.14 -7.59 5.41
C TYR A 133 -10.52 -7.77 6.05
N ALA A 134 -11.56 -7.12 5.51
CA ALA A 134 -12.94 -7.24 6.00
C ALA A 134 -13.46 -8.70 5.98
N ARG A 135 -12.98 -9.53 5.05
CA ARG A 135 -13.36 -10.94 4.93
C ARG A 135 -12.58 -11.88 5.86
N LEU A 136 -11.48 -11.40 6.45
CA LEU A 136 -10.60 -12.21 7.29
C LEU A 136 -10.82 -11.98 8.79
N ILE A 137 -11.66 -11.01 9.15
CA ILE A 137 -11.89 -10.58 10.53
C ILE A 137 -13.28 -11.02 11.02
N PRO A 138 -13.41 -11.34 12.32
CA PRO A 138 -14.70 -11.70 12.91
C PRO A 138 -15.65 -10.49 12.93
N LYS A 139 -16.92 -10.71 12.56
CA LYS A 139 -17.90 -9.63 12.33
C LYS A 139 -18.20 -8.86 13.61
N GLU A 140 -18.25 -9.56 14.74
CA GLU A 140 -18.57 -9.06 16.07
C GLU A 140 -17.54 -8.06 16.59
N LYS A 141 -16.28 -8.17 16.14
CA LYS A 141 -15.16 -7.30 16.57
C LYS A 141 -14.61 -6.44 15.44
N SER A 142 -15.33 -6.30 14.33
CA SER A 142 -14.86 -5.59 13.12
C SER A 142 -14.28 -4.21 13.40
N ALA A 143 -14.90 -3.43 14.30
CA ALA A 143 -14.45 -2.08 14.66
C ALA A 143 -13.05 -2.07 15.29
N GLU A 144 -12.75 -3.02 16.18
CA GLU A 144 -11.44 -3.12 16.84
C GLU A 144 -10.36 -3.54 15.85
N PHE A 145 -10.66 -4.52 14.99
CA PHE A 145 -9.75 -4.99 13.95
C PHE A 145 -9.48 -3.91 12.90
N PHE A 146 -10.48 -3.13 12.50
CA PHE A 146 -10.28 -1.98 11.59
C PHE A 146 -9.50 -0.84 12.26
N GLY A 147 -9.69 -0.62 13.55
CA GLY A 147 -8.86 0.31 14.33
C GLY A 147 -7.39 -0.11 14.30
N PHE A 148 -7.11 -1.40 14.49
CA PHE A 148 -5.75 -1.95 14.42
C PHE A 148 -5.14 -1.86 13.00
N TYR A 149 -5.92 -2.18 11.97
CA TYR A 149 -5.50 -2.04 10.56
C TYR A 149 -5.12 -0.59 10.22
N GLY A 150 -5.96 0.37 10.62
CA GLY A 150 -5.68 1.79 10.42
C GLY A 150 -4.43 2.25 11.17
N MET A 151 -4.22 1.74 12.39
CA MET A 151 -3.02 2.02 13.17
C MET A 151 -1.76 1.48 12.49
N ILE A 152 -1.74 0.20 12.08
CA ILE A 152 -0.62 -0.39 11.35
C ILE A 152 -0.29 0.38 10.07
N GLY A 153 -1.32 0.77 9.30
CA GLY A 153 -1.11 1.56 8.08
C GLY A 153 -0.46 2.92 8.34
N LYS A 154 -0.75 3.57 9.48
CA LYS A 154 -0.10 4.83 9.85
C LYS A 154 1.35 4.65 10.30
N PHE A 155 1.62 3.62 11.09
CA PHE A 155 3.00 3.29 11.51
C PHE A 155 3.86 2.80 10.33
N SER A 156 3.24 2.24 9.29
CA SER A 156 3.92 1.82 8.07
C SER A 156 4.61 2.98 7.40
N ALA A 157 3.89 4.10 7.24
CA ALA A 157 4.23 5.20 6.36
C ALA A 157 5.46 6.04 6.78
N ILE A 158 6.29 5.49 7.67
CA ILE A 158 7.54 6.02 8.21
C ILE A 158 8.74 5.26 7.63
N VAL A 159 8.63 3.94 7.44
CA VAL A 159 9.78 3.09 7.07
C VAL A 159 10.25 3.40 5.66
N GLY A 160 9.33 3.58 4.71
CA GLY A 160 9.68 3.80 3.33
C GLY A 160 10.28 5.18 3.06
N PRO A 161 9.71 6.29 3.56
CA PRO A 161 10.37 7.60 3.43
C PRO A 161 11.74 7.62 4.11
N PHE A 162 11.89 6.94 5.26
CA PHE A 162 13.18 6.81 5.92
C PHE A 162 14.19 6.04 5.05
N LEU A 163 13.79 4.93 4.44
CA LEU A 163 14.62 4.11 3.57
C LEU A 163 15.03 4.87 2.29
N VAL A 164 14.11 5.63 1.69
CA VAL A 164 14.41 6.52 0.54
C VAL A 164 15.39 7.61 0.97
N ALA A 165 15.12 8.32 2.05
CA ALA A 165 15.97 9.39 2.54
C ALA A 165 17.39 8.90 2.91
N LEU A 166 17.50 7.72 3.52
CA LEU A 166 18.79 7.11 3.84
C LEU A 166 19.57 6.75 2.57
N THR A 167 18.88 6.15 1.59
CA THR A 167 19.48 5.78 0.30
C THR A 167 19.92 7.02 -0.47
N GLU A 168 19.10 8.07 -0.51
CA GLU A 168 19.44 9.36 -1.12
C GLU A 168 20.65 10.00 -0.45
N SER A 169 20.68 10.01 0.89
CA SER A 169 21.78 10.60 1.66
C SER A 169 23.12 9.91 1.41
N TRP A 170 23.10 8.59 1.19
CA TRP A 170 24.33 7.81 0.96
C TRP A 170 24.75 7.80 -0.51
N THR A 171 23.80 7.73 -1.45
CA THR A 171 24.10 7.61 -2.89
C THR A 171 24.22 8.96 -3.59
N GLY A 172 23.64 10.02 -3.00
CA GLY A 172 23.49 11.33 -3.64
C GLY A 172 22.55 11.31 -4.87
N ASN A 173 21.88 10.19 -5.15
CA ASN A 173 21.11 10.02 -6.37
C ASN A 173 19.65 9.67 -6.07
N VAL A 174 18.78 10.64 -6.35
CA VAL A 174 17.33 10.53 -6.11
C VAL A 174 16.67 9.40 -6.93
N ARG A 175 17.23 9.02 -8.09
CA ARG A 175 16.74 7.91 -8.91
C ARG A 175 16.96 6.56 -8.22
N ILE A 176 18.14 6.39 -7.62
CA ILE A 176 18.49 5.19 -6.84
C ILE A 176 17.66 5.15 -5.55
N ALA A 177 17.45 6.32 -4.93
CA ALA A 177 16.62 6.46 -3.75
C ALA A 177 15.18 5.99 -3.99
N ILE A 178 14.54 6.40 -5.08
CA ILE A 178 13.20 5.88 -5.45
C ILE A 178 13.24 4.38 -5.75
N GLY A 179 14.29 3.90 -6.42
CA GLY A 179 14.46 2.47 -6.71
C GLY A 179 14.47 1.58 -5.47
N SER A 180 14.93 2.10 -4.32
CA SER A 180 14.96 1.36 -3.06
C SER A 180 13.57 0.90 -2.58
N ILE A 181 12.49 1.56 -3.00
CA ILE A 181 11.10 1.19 -2.69
C ILE A 181 10.73 -0.19 -3.27
N ILE A 182 11.41 -0.63 -4.34
CA ILE A 182 11.23 -1.97 -4.92
C ILE A 182 11.49 -3.06 -3.86
N VAL A 183 12.44 -2.83 -2.93
CA VAL A 183 12.71 -3.76 -1.82
C VAL A 183 11.48 -3.94 -0.93
N LEU A 184 10.75 -2.86 -0.62
CA LEU A 184 9.51 -2.92 0.18
C LEU A 184 8.40 -3.67 -0.56
N PHE A 185 8.24 -3.44 -1.86
CA PHE A 185 7.28 -4.18 -2.67
C PHE A 185 7.63 -5.65 -2.81
N ALA A 186 8.90 -5.98 -3.01
CA ALA A 186 9.38 -7.35 -3.07
C ALA A 186 9.13 -8.09 -1.75
N LEU A 187 9.50 -7.47 -0.61
CA LEU A 187 9.22 -8.01 0.72
C LEU A 187 7.72 -8.19 0.95
N GLY A 188 6.91 -7.18 0.61
CA GLY A 188 5.45 -7.25 0.71
C GLY A 188 4.84 -8.38 -0.11
N THR A 189 5.35 -8.58 -1.33
CA THR A 189 4.92 -9.64 -2.28
C THR A 189 5.28 -11.03 -1.76
N VAL A 190 6.51 -11.23 -1.29
CA VAL A 190 6.98 -12.50 -0.73
C VAL A 190 6.19 -12.87 0.53
N LEU A 191 5.95 -11.87 1.40
CA LEU A 191 5.12 -12.05 2.59
C LEU A 191 3.67 -12.38 2.23
N LEU A 192 3.11 -11.72 1.21
CA LEU A 192 1.75 -11.99 0.74
C LEU A 192 1.60 -13.44 0.25
N HIS A 193 2.64 -13.96 -0.42
CA HIS A 193 2.62 -15.33 -0.94
C HIS A 193 2.67 -16.39 0.17
N ARG A 194 3.15 -16.02 1.36
CA ARG A 194 3.12 -16.90 2.54
C ARG A 194 1.78 -16.89 3.26
N VAL A 195 0.84 -16.04 2.85
CA VAL A 195 -0.50 -15.98 3.45
C VAL A 195 -1.42 -16.99 2.79
N ASP A 196 -1.86 -17.98 3.56
CA ASP A 196 -2.90 -18.91 3.11
C ASP A 196 -4.30 -18.29 3.31
N PHE A 197 -4.81 -17.69 2.22
CA PHE A 197 -6.12 -17.03 2.22
C PHE A 197 -7.30 -18.01 2.22
N ARG A 198 -7.10 -19.26 1.79
CA ARG A 198 -8.18 -20.28 1.77
C ARG A 198 -8.51 -20.72 3.19
N VAL A 199 -7.48 -20.98 3.99
CA VAL A 199 -7.66 -21.34 5.40
C VAL A 199 -8.21 -20.16 6.20
N GLY A 200 -7.77 -18.94 5.91
CA GLY A 200 -8.24 -17.74 6.62
C GLY A 200 -9.73 -17.44 6.45
N GLN A 201 -10.30 -17.66 5.26
CA GLN A 201 -11.74 -17.46 5.01
C GLN A 201 -12.60 -18.52 5.70
N LEU A 202 -12.19 -19.80 5.62
CA LEU A 202 -12.92 -20.91 6.25
C LEU A 202 -12.97 -20.78 7.78
N VAL A 203 -11.89 -20.31 8.40
CA VAL A 203 -11.84 -20.10 9.85
C VAL A 203 -12.68 -18.89 10.26
N ALA A 204 -12.68 -17.81 9.46
CA ALA A 204 -13.49 -16.62 9.72
C ALA A 204 -15.00 -16.89 9.60
N ASP A 205 -15.43 -17.80 8.71
CA ASP A 205 -16.84 -18.22 8.60
C ASP A 205 -17.25 -19.21 9.71
N SER A 206 -16.29 -19.78 10.45
CA SER A 206 -16.52 -20.76 11.52
C SER A 206 -16.50 -20.18 12.95
N LEU A 207 -16.18 -18.88 13.08
CA LEU A 207 -16.12 -18.12 14.33
C LEU A 207 -17.32 -17.19 14.44
#